data_AF-A0A7S4C5Z0-F1
#
_entry.id   AF-A0A7S4C5Z0-F1
#
_cell.length_a   1.000
_cell.length_b   1.000
_cell.length_c   1.000
_cell.angle_alpha   90.00
_cell.angle_beta   90.00
_cell.angle_gamma   90.00
#
_symmetry.space_group_name_H-M   'P 1'
#
loop_
_entity.id
_entity.type
_entity.pdbx_description
1 polymer ?
#
loop_
_entity_poly.entity_id
_entity_poly.type
_entity_poly.pdbx_seq_one_letter_code
_entity_poly.pdbx_strand_id
1 'polypeptide(L)'
;LASLAHGVAMHALRGDPNLDTIHARPSYGQERVKQERKVQIFVHQIHQKRRRASLFNAQELRKRDYCYLNPIPVIGGLADMERLLIESSPQPVHLVLGWLHRLLVTRRKAGGIAHDPPIVSRVYQVLSDGSLGFCQALKIVDTPFPLPYAQLNAFVCYVNLVCFPIVVADKVVSLAMCIAVSFFAITIMFGLNEVARDLEDPFTTELGLWMAANRIYTPQLQAEFDERLLAV
;
A
#
# COMPACT_ATOMS: atom_id res chain seq x y z
N LEU A 1 -12.26 0.46 -17.55
CA LEU A 1 -11.73 1.84 -17.35
C LEU A 1 -11.88 2.35 -15.93
N ALA A 2 -13.08 2.43 -15.33
CA ALA A 2 -13.21 2.89 -13.93
C ALA A 2 -12.43 1.99 -12.95
N SER A 3 -12.60 0.66 -13.06
CA SER A 3 -11.81 -0.35 -12.34
C SER A 3 -10.29 -0.17 -12.55
N LEU A 4 -9.86 0.05 -13.79
CA LEU A 4 -8.45 0.29 -14.13
C LEU A 4 -7.91 1.58 -13.50
N ALA A 5 -8.69 2.66 -13.51
CA ALA A 5 -8.28 3.94 -12.91
C ALA A 5 -8.03 3.78 -11.39
N HIS A 6 -8.94 3.11 -10.70
CA HIS A 6 -8.79 2.82 -9.26
C HIS A 6 -7.64 1.82 -9.01
N GLY A 7 -7.49 0.80 -9.85
CA GLY A 7 -6.42 -0.19 -9.72
C GLY A 7 -5.02 0.41 -9.91
N VAL A 8 -4.86 1.28 -10.90
CA VAL A 8 -3.62 2.04 -11.12
C VAL A 8 -3.36 3.04 -9.99
N ALA A 9 -4.41 3.61 -9.40
CA ALA A 9 -4.27 4.44 -8.19
C ALA A 9 -3.75 3.63 -6.99
N MET A 10 -4.32 2.45 -6.74
CA MET A 10 -3.86 1.53 -5.69
C MET A 10 -2.44 1.03 -5.93
N HIS A 11 -2.08 0.78 -7.19
CA HIS A 11 -0.73 0.42 -7.62
C HIS A 11 0.27 1.55 -7.33
N ALA A 12 -0.08 2.79 -7.68
CA ALA A 12 0.73 3.97 -7.41
C ALA A 12 0.93 4.21 -5.91
N LEU A 13 -0.12 4.11 -5.09
CA LEU A 13 -0.03 4.28 -3.64
C LEU A 13 0.86 3.22 -2.97
N ARG A 14 0.89 1.99 -3.52
CA ARG A 14 1.79 0.93 -3.04
C ARG A 14 3.26 1.17 -3.42
N GLY A 15 3.53 2.09 -4.35
CA GLY A 15 4.87 2.36 -4.88
C GLY A 15 5.48 1.12 -5.55
N ASP A 16 4.68 0.40 -6.32
CA ASP A 16 5.05 -0.89 -6.90
C ASP A 16 5.89 -0.70 -8.19
N PRO A 17 7.06 -1.36 -8.34
CA PRO A 17 7.99 -1.08 -9.45
C PRO A 17 7.54 -1.58 -10.83
N ASN A 18 6.52 -2.44 -10.93
CA ASN A 18 6.13 -3.06 -12.20
C ASN A 18 4.61 -3.23 -12.30
N LEU A 19 4.04 -3.03 -13.50
CA LEU A 19 2.62 -3.24 -13.81
C LEU A 19 2.22 -4.72 -13.92
N ASP A 20 3.19 -5.65 -13.90
CA ASP A 20 2.94 -7.11 -13.89
C ASP A 20 2.03 -7.58 -12.76
N THR A 21 1.92 -6.80 -11.70
CA THR A 21 1.11 -7.10 -10.52
C THR A 21 -0.36 -6.71 -10.70
N ILE A 22 -0.71 -6.01 -11.79
CA ILE A 22 -2.09 -5.72 -12.18
C ILE A 22 -2.59 -6.88 -13.04
N HIS A 23 -3.57 -7.61 -12.53
CA HIS A 23 -4.11 -8.79 -13.22
C HIS A 23 -5.59 -8.62 -13.53
N ALA A 24 -6.05 -9.31 -14.58
CA ALA A 24 -7.47 -9.47 -14.82
C ALA A 24 -8.12 -10.15 -13.61
N ARG A 25 -9.22 -9.57 -13.11
CA ARG A 25 -9.99 -10.16 -12.02
C ARG A 25 -10.45 -11.57 -12.44
N PRO A 26 -10.18 -12.62 -11.63
CA PRO A 26 -10.67 -13.96 -11.92
C PRO A 26 -12.20 -14.01 -11.81
N SER A 27 -12.86 -14.77 -12.69
CA SER A 27 -14.32 -14.98 -12.60
C SER A 27 -14.68 -15.76 -11.32
N TYR A 28 -15.70 -15.30 -10.59
CA TYR A 28 -16.00 -15.76 -9.23
C TYR A 28 -16.26 -17.28 -9.17
N GLY A 29 -15.55 -18.01 -8.30
CA GLY A 29 -15.93 -19.38 -7.87
C GLY A 29 -14.84 -20.46 -7.91
N GLN A 30 -13.88 -20.44 -8.84
CA GLN A 30 -12.94 -21.58 -9.03
C GLN A 30 -11.44 -21.27 -8.78
N GLU A 31 -11.04 -20.00 -8.69
CA GLU A 31 -9.61 -19.63 -8.72
C GLU A 31 -8.99 -19.24 -7.38
N ARG A 32 -9.78 -18.98 -6.32
CA ARG A 32 -9.26 -18.69 -4.96
C ARG A 32 -8.30 -19.78 -4.47
N VAL A 33 -8.66 -21.05 -4.65
CA VAL A 33 -7.86 -22.22 -4.21
C VAL A 33 -6.59 -22.41 -5.07
N LYS A 34 -6.64 -22.12 -6.38
CA LYS A 34 -5.48 -22.22 -7.27
C LYS A 34 -4.45 -21.13 -7.00
N GLN A 35 -4.91 -19.93 -6.66
CA GLN A 35 -4.06 -18.78 -6.35
C GLN A 35 -3.35 -18.97 -5.00
N GLU A 36 -4.05 -19.48 -3.98
CA GLU A 36 -3.46 -19.85 -2.69
C GLU A 36 -2.36 -20.92 -2.81
N ARG A 37 -2.55 -21.95 -3.67
CA ARG A 37 -1.51 -22.97 -3.93
C ARG A 37 -0.28 -22.42 -4.64
N LYS A 38 -0.46 -21.55 -5.64
CA LYS A 38 0.67 -20.90 -6.34
C LYS A 38 1.47 -20.00 -5.41
N VAL A 39 0.77 -19.27 -4.54
CA VAL A 39 1.36 -18.43 -3.50
C VAL A 39 2.23 -19.27 -2.54
N GLN A 40 1.72 -20.40 -2.04
CA GLN A 40 2.50 -21.26 -1.13
C GLN A 40 3.78 -21.83 -1.77
N ILE A 41 3.71 -22.28 -3.02
CA ILE A 41 4.87 -22.82 -3.75
C ILE A 41 5.92 -21.73 -4.00
N PHE A 42 5.49 -20.52 -4.34
CA PHE A 42 6.37 -19.39 -4.58
C PHE A 42 7.04 -18.89 -3.28
N VAL A 43 6.28 -18.81 -2.17
CA VAL A 43 6.82 -18.47 -0.85
C VAL A 43 7.95 -19.43 -0.46
N HIS A 44 7.78 -20.74 -0.72
CA HIS A 44 8.82 -21.73 -0.46
C HIS A 44 10.09 -21.50 -1.29
N GLN A 45 9.96 -21.11 -2.56
CA GLN A 45 11.09 -20.82 -3.45
C GLN A 45 11.83 -19.53 -3.06
N ILE A 46 11.11 -18.50 -2.60
CA ILE A 46 11.70 -17.25 -2.10
C ILE A 46 12.58 -17.49 -0.87
N HIS A 47 12.11 -18.30 0.08
CA HIS A 47 12.87 -18.61 1.29
C HIS A 47 14.23 -19.24 1.00
N GLN A 48 14.36 -20.01 -0.10
CA GLN A 48 15.64 -20.58 -0.54
C GLN A 48 16.58 -19.53 -1.16
N LYS A 49 16.09 -18.60 -1.98
CA LYS A 49 16.91 -17.54 -2.61
C LYS A 49 17.43 -16.49 -1.63
N ARG A 50 16.77 -16.30 -0.49
CA ARG A 50 17.08 -15.26 0.52
C ARG A 50 18.41 -15.43 1.26
N ARG A 51 19.00 -16.64 1.30
CA ARG A 51 20.23 -16.91 2.07
C ARG A 51 21.49 -16.19 1.59
N ARG A 52 21.48 -15.54 0.42
CA ARG A 52 22.66 -14.92 -0.20
C ARG A 52 22.52 -13.43 -0.55
N ALA A 53 21.40 -12.79 -0.22
CA ALA A 53 21.18 -11.37 -0.53
C ALA A 53 21.79 -10.47 0.56
N SER A 54 22.38 -9.34 0.16
CA SER A 54 22.74 -8.25 1.08
C SER A 54 21.47 -7.66 1.72
N LEU A 55 21.59 -7.02 2.89
CA LEU A 55 20.44 -6.46 3.63
C LEU A 55 19.58 -5.53 2.78
N PHE A 56 20.20 -4.65 1.99
CA PHE A 56 19.50 -3.74 1.08
C PHE A 56 18.78 -4.48 -0.05
N ASN A 57 19.45 -5.43 -0.72
CA ASN A 57 18.79 -6.24 -1.75
C ASN A 57 17.67 -7.10 -1.16
N ALA A 58 17.80 -7.53 0.10
CA ALA A 58 16.77 -8.32 0.77
C ALA A 58 15.49 -7.53 1.07
N GLN A 59 15.55 -6.20 1.21
CA GLN A 59 14.38 -5.32 1.33
C GLN A 59 13.69 -5.17 -0.04
N GLU A 60 14.39 -4.69 -1.06
CA GLU A 60 13.82 -4.56 -2.41
C GLU A 60 13.22 -5.88 -2.95
N LEU A 61 13.89 -7.01 -2.70
CA LEU A 61 13.35 -8.33 -3.04
C LEU A 61 12.06 -8.64 -2.28
N ARG A 62 11.97 -8.31 -0.99
CA ARG A 62 10.79 -8.57 -0.17
C ARG A 62 9.61 -7.71 -0.58
N LYS A 63 9.82 -6.43 -0.94
CA LYS A 63 8.80 -5.58 -1.54
C LYS A 63 8.23 -6.20 -2.81
N ARG A 64 9.12 -6.57 -3.74
CA ARG A 64 8.74 -7.22 -5.01
C ARG A 64 7.97 -8.52 -4.75
N ASP A 65 8.49 -9.39 -3.91
CA ASP A 65 7.87 -10.66 -3.54
C ASP A 65 6.42 -10.45 -3.06
N TYR A 66 6.20 -9.49 -2.17
CA TYR A 66 4.86 -9.19 -1.66
C TYR A 66 3.91 -8.72 -2.76
N CYS A 67 4.35 -7.80 -3.62
CA CYS A 67 3.51 -7.25 -4.69
C CYS A 67 3.09 -8.32 -5.70
N TYR A 68 3.99 -9.26 -6.03
CA TYR A 68 3.68 -10.42 -6.88
C TYR A 68 2.74 -11.41 -6.20
N LEU A 69 2.88 -11.62 -4.89
CA LEU A 69 2.00 -12.48 -4.11
C LEU A 69 0.59 -11.91 -3.93
N ASN A 70 0.48 -10.58 -3.97
CA ASN A 70 -0.76 -9.84 -3.73
C ASN A 70 -1.09 -8.94 -4.94
N PRO A 71 -1.46 -9.53 -6.08
CA PRO A 71 -1.78 -8.77 -7.28
C PRO A 71 -3.04 -7.92 -7.10
N ILE A 72 -3.11 -6.79 -7.80
CA ILE A 72 -4.27 -5.89 -7.83
C ILE A 72 -5.22 -6.39 -8.93
N PRO A 73 -6.44 -6.87 -8.58
CA PRO A 73 -7.38 -7.37 -9.57
C PRO A 73 -8.09 -6.20 -10.27
N VAL A 74 -8.14 -6.19 -11.60
CA VAL A 74 -8.84 -5.17 -12.39
C VAL A 74 -9.81 -5.84 -13.35
N ILE A 75 -11.02 -5.29 -13.47
CA ILE A 75 -12.03 -5.76 -14.42
C ILE A 75 -11.53 -5.56 -15.85
N GLY A 76 -11.45 -6.65 -16.62
CA GLY A 76 -10.97 -6.67 -18.00
C GLY A 76 -9.44 -6.75 -18.13
N GLY A 77 -8.70 -6.69 -17.02
CA GLY A 77 -7.24 -6.71 -17.03
C GLY A 77 -6.62 -5.44 -17.62
N LEU A 78 -5.37 -5.57 -18.06
CA LEU A 78 -4.59 -4.50 -18.66
C LEU A 78 -4.15 -4.95 -20.06
N ALA A 79 -4.59 -4.24 -21.09
CA ALA A 79 -4.16 -4.54 -22.46
C ALA A 79 -2.71 -4.09 -22.70
N ASP A 80 -1.99 -4.75 -23.61
CA ASP A 80 -0.57 -4.46 -23.88
C ASP A 80 -0.33 -3.00 -24.28
N MET A 81 -1.23 -2.43 -25.10
CA MET A 81 -1.14 -1.02 -25.49
C MET A 81 -1.41 -0.07 -24.31
N GLU A 82 -2.35 -0.41 -23.43
CA GLU A 82 -2.64 0.39 -22.23
C GLU A 82 -1.43 0.36 -21.28
N ARG A 83 -0.81 -0.80 -21.10
CA ARG A 83 0.41 -0.99 -20.32
C ARG A 83 1.54 -0.08 -20.82
N LEU A 84 1.84 -0.11 -22.11
CA LEU A 84 2.92 0.70 -22.70
C LEU A 84 2.70 2.19 -22.45
N LEU A 85 1.45 2.66 -22.60
CA LEU A 85 1.11 4.06 -22.35
C LEU A 85 1.25 4.44 -20.88
N ILE A 86 0.83 3.55 -19.97
CA ILE A 86 0.95 3.77 -18.51
C ILE A 86 2.43 3.79 -18.08
N GLU A 87 3.25 2.83 -18.54
CA GLU A 87 4.69 2.78 -18.26
C GLU A 87 5.44 4.02 -18.77
N SER A 88 5.03 4.55 -19.92
CA SER A 88 5.64 5.76 -20.50
C SER A 88 5.23 7.06 -19.80
N SER A 89 4.19 7.03 -18.95
CA SER A 89 3.58 8.25 -18.40
C SER A 89 4.10 8.56 -17.00
N PRO A 90 4.48 9.82 -16.71
CA PRO A 90 4.86 10.23 -15.35
C PRO A 90 3.66 10.28 -14.40
N GLN A 91 2.43 10.35 -14.92
CA GLN A 91 1.20 10.43 -14.14
C GLN A 91 0.19 9.38 -14.63
N PRO A 92 0.43 8.09 -14.34
CA PRO A 92 -0.35 6.99 -14.87
C PRO A 92 -1.82 7.04 -14.44
N VAL A 93 -2.10 7.40 -13.19
CA VAL A 93 -3.47 7.52 -12.67
C VAL A 93 -4.25 8.60 -13.40
N HIS A 94 -3.65 9.77 -13.60
CA HIS A 94 -4.29 10.89 -14.29
C HIS A 94 -4.51 10.58 -15.78
N LEU A 95 -3.61 9.82 -16.41
CA LEU A 95 -3.76 9.35 -17.79
C LEU A 95 -5.03 8.49 -17.95
N VAL A 96 -5.23 7.49 -17.08
CA VAL A 96 -6.41 6.60 -17.14
C VAL A 96 -7.70 7.35 -16.80
N LEU A 97 -7.66 8.28 -15.83
CA LEU A 97 -8.78 9.18 -15.56
C LEU A 97 -9.12 10.03 -16.81
N GLY A 98 -8.10 10.52 -17.52
CA GLY A 98 -8.28 11.23 -18.79
C GLY A 98 -8.96 10.37 -19.86
N TRP A 99 -8.62 9.08 -19.97
CA TRP A 99 -9.32 8.15 -20.87
C TRP A 99 -10.79 7.97 -20.48
N LEU A 100 -11.08 7.86 -19.19
CA LEU A 100 -12.45 7.76 -18.68
C LEU A 100 -13.26 9.04 -18.96
N HIS A 101 -12.67 10.21 -18.76
CA HIS A 101 -13.30 11.49 -19.15
C HIS A 101 -13.59 11.56 -20.65
N ARG A 102 -12.63 11.16 -21.51
CA ARG A 102 -12.82 11.13 -22.97
C ARG A 102 -13.96 10.18 -23.37
N LEU A 103 -14.04 9.00 -22.74
CA LEU A 103 -15.12 8.05 -22.96
C LEU A 103 -16.49 8.67 -22.65
N LEU A 104 -16.63 9.32 -21.49
CA LEU A 104 -17.87 9.99 -21.09
C LEU A 104 -18.29 11.09 -22.08
N VAL A 105 -17.33 11.91 -22.53
CA VAL A 105 -17.58 12.96 -23.53
C VAL A 105 -18.04 12.38 -24.86
N THR A 106 -17.35 11.34 -25.36
CA THR A 106 -17.72 10.66 -26.60
C THR A 106 -19.12 10.04 -26.49
N ARG A 107 -19.43 9.37 -25.38
CA ARG A 107 -20.74 8.75 -25.17
C ARG A 107 -21.86 9.79 -25.08
N ARG A 108 -21.61 10.94 -24.44
CA ARG A 108 -22.54 12.07 -24.41
C ARG A 108 -22.80 12.62 -25.81
N LYS A 109 -21.76 12.87 -26.61
CA LYS A 109 -21.89 13.36 -28.00
C LYS A 109 -22.66 12.37 -28.89
N ALA A 110 -22.50 11.07 -28.66
CA ALA A 110 -23.25 10.02 -29.34
C ALA A 110 -24.70 9.85 -28.83
N GLY A 111 -25.18 10.72 -27.92
CA GLY A 111 -26.54 10.64 -27.37
C GLY A 111 -26.75 9.54 -26.32
N GLY A 112 -25.69 8.85 -25.89
CA GLY A 112 -25.79 7.79 -24.88
C GLY A 112 -26.02 8.26 -23.45
N ILE A 113 -25.87 9.56 -23.19
CA ILE A 113 -26.14 10.21 -21.91
C ILE A 113 -27.05 11.41 -22.20
N ALA A 114 -28.32 11.12 -22.48
CA ALA A 114 -29.33 12.10 -22.88
C ALA A 114 -30.10 12.65 -21.66
N HIS A 115 -29.37 13.35 -20.78
CA HIS A 115 -29.95 14.04 -19.63
C HIS A 115 -29.50 15.50 -19.58
N ASP A 116 -30.23 16.31 -18.81
CA ASP A 116 -29.97 17.73 -18.68
C ASP A 116 -28.56 18.02 -18.15
N PRO A 117 -27.93 19.14 -18.60
CA PRO A 117 -26.57 19.47 -18.22
C PRO A 117 -26.25 19.38 -16.71
N PRO A 118 -27.12 19.79 -15.76
CA PRO A 118 -26.83 19.68 -14.33
C PRO A 118 -26.62 18.23 -13.85
N ILE A 119 -27.38 17.27 -14.37
CA ILE A 119 -27.27 15.85 -14.01
C ILE A 119 -25.95 15.29 -14.53
N VAL A 120 -25.61 15.61 -15.78
CA VAL A 120 -24.38 15.14 -16.40
C VAL A 120 -23.15 15.76 -15.74
N SER A 121 -23.20 17.03 -15.34
CA SER A 121 -22.14 17.69 -14.58
C SER A 121 -21.86 16.98 -13.25
N ARG A 122 -22.87 16.40 -12.60
CA ARG A 122 -22.69 15.65 -11.34
C ARG A 122 -21.79 14.42 -11.52
N VAL A 123 -21.87 13.74 -12.67
CA VAL A 123 -20.99 12.59 -12.97
C VAL A 123 -19.53 13.01 -13.01
N TYR A 124 -19.23 14.14 -13.66
CA TYR A 124 -17.87 14.67 -13.72
C TYR A 124 -17.37 15.16 -12.36
N GLN A 125 -18.25 15.74 -11.53
CA GLN A 125 -17.90 16.13 -10.16
C GLN A 125 -17.50 14.93 -9.31
N VAL A 126 -18.29 13.85 -9.32
CA VAL A 126 -17.96 12.63 -8.55
C VAL A 126 -16.63 12.02 -9.01
N LEU A 127 -16.33 12.07 -10.31
CA LEU A 127 -15.06 11.61 -10.85
C LEU A 127 -13.89 12.51 -10.37
N SER A 128 -14.10 13.82 -10.33
CA SER A 128 -13.15 14.79 -9.79
C SER A 128 -12.92 14.58 -8.29
N ASP A 129 -13.98 14.31 -7.52
CA ASP A 129 -13.90 14.01 -6.09
C ASP A 129 -13.10 12.74 -5.84
N GLY A 130 -13.26 11.72 -6.69
CA GLY A 130 -12.44 10.51 -6.67
C GLY A 130 -10.95 10.79 -6.92
N SER A 131 -10.62 11.63 -7.91
CA SER A 131 -9.24 12.06 -8.17
C SER A 131 -8.67 12.87 -7.00
N LEU A 132 -9.48 13.70 -6.35
CA LEU A 132 -9.06 14.46 -5.17
C LEU A 132 -8.71 13.53 -4.01
N GLY A 133 -9.52 12.50 -3.77
CA GLY A 133 -9.26 11.48 -2.75
C GLY A 133 -7.92 10.75 -3.00
N PHE A 134 -7.63 10.39 -4.25
CA PHE A 134 -6.32 9.84 -4.62
C PHE A 134 -5.18 10.83 -4.30
N CYS A 135 -5.30 12.10 -4.70
CA CYS A 135 -4.27 13.10 -4.42
C CYS A 135 -4.06 13.33 -2.92
N GLN A 136 -5.10 13.20 -2.09
CA GLN A 136 -4.99 13.27 -0.64
C GLN A 136 -4.22 12.07 -0.07
N ALA A 137 -4.49 10.86 -0.56
CA ALA A 137 -3.72 9.67 -0.19
C ALA A 137 -2.26 9.78 -0.64
N LEU A 138 -2.02 10.30 -1.84
CA LEU A 138 -0.68 10.50 -2.39
C LEU A 138 0.14 11.47 -1.55
N LYS A 139 -0.47 12.53 -0.98
CA LYS A 139 0.23 13.44 -0.07
C LYS A 139 0.83 12.70 1.12
N ILE A 140 0.12 11.74 1.71
CA ILE A 140 0.63 10.95 2.84
C ILE A 140 1.89 10.18 2.44
N VAL A 141 1.89 9.59 1.23
CA VAL A 141 3.03 8.85 0.68
C VAL A 141 4.21 9.77 0.33
N ASP A 142 3.93 10.93 -0.27
CA ASP A 142 4.95 11.87 -0.76
C ASP A 142 5.54 12.76 0.34
N THR A 143 4.88 12.88 1.50
CA THR A 143 5.36 13.66 2.64
C THR A 143 5.72 12.76 3.83
N PRO A 144 6.84 12.04 3.76
CA PRO A 144 7.28 11.19 4.87
C PRO A 144 7.63 12.01 6.11
N PHE A 145 7.70 11.35 7.26
CA PHE A 145 8.08 11.98 8.51
C PHE A 145 9.50 12.56 8.40
N PRO A 146 9.77 13.79 8.92
CA PRO A 146 11.07 14.41 8.72
C PRO A 146 12.19 13.56 9.33
N LEU A 147 13.17 13.20 8.49
CA LEU A 147 14.29 12.35 8.86
C LEU A 147 15.03 12.80 10.14
N PRO A 148 15.29 14.10 10.38
CA PRO A 148 15.95 14.54 11.61
C PRO A 148 15.18 14.18 12.88
N TYR A 149 13.84 14.24 12.84
CA TYR A 149 13.01 13.84 13.97
C TYR A 149 13.02 12.31 14.16
N ALA A 150 13.00 11.54 13.08
CA ALA A 150 13.10 10.08 13.15
C ALA A 150 14.42 9.65 13.80
N GLN A 151 15.52 10.29 13.41
CA GLN A 151 16.85 10.05 13.96
C GLN A 151 16.93 10.43 15.44
N LEU A 152 16.34 11.56 15.83
CA LEU A 152 16.32 12.00 17.22
C LEU A 152 15.50 11.04 18.09
N ASN A 153 14.33 10.60 17.64
CA ASN A 153 13.51 9.62 18.37
C ASN A 153 14.25 8.29 18.55
N ALA A 154 14.89 7.79 17.49
CA ALA A 154 15.70 6.57 17.57
C ALA A 154 16.89 6.76 18.53
N PHE A 155 17.58 7.90 18.46
CA PHE A 155 18.68 8.23 19.36
C PHE A 155 18.23 8.23 20.83
N VAL A 156 17.11 8.89 21.15
CA VAL A 156 16.54 8.91 22.50
C VAL A 156 16.18 7.48 22.96
N CYS A 157 15.69 6.62 22.07
CA CYS A 157 15.46 5.20 22.36
C CYS A 157 16.74 4.47 22.77
N TYR A 158 17.83 4.63 22.01
CA TYR A 158 19.11 3.98 22.32
C TYR A 158 19.79 4.53 23.56
N VAL A 159 19.70 5.84 23.81
CA VAL A 159 20.25 6.44 25.04
C VAL A 159 19.51 5.89 26.26
N ASN A 160 18.18 5.86 26.24
CA ASN A 160 17.41 5.34 27.36
C ASN A 160 17.60 3.84 27.56
N LEU A 161 17.82 3.06 26.49
CA LEU A 161 18.13 1.63 26.59
C LEU A 161 19.30 1.35 27.55
N VAL A 162 20.30 2.24 27.60
CA VAL A 162 21.48 2.11 28.47
C VAL A 162 21.31 2.91 29.77
N CYS A 163 20.90 4.17 29.69
CA CYS A 163 20.86 5.05 30.85
C CYS A 163 19.72 4.72 31.82
N PHE A 164 18.55 4.33 31.33
CA PHE A 164 17.38 4.10 32.17
C PHE A 164 17.57 2.93 33.16
N PRO A 165 18.08 1.74 32.76
CA PRO A 165 18.39 0.68 33.70
C PRO A 165 19.41 1.08 34.78
N ILE A 166 20.41 1.88 34.42
CA ILE A 166 21.43 2.38 35.37
C ILE A 166 20.78 3.24 36.45
N VAL A 167 19.89 4.16 36.06
CA VAL A 167 19.18 5.04 37.00
C VAL A 167 18.24 4.24 37.90
N VAL A 168 17.51 3.26 37.34
CA VAL A 168 16.58 2.42 38.13
C VAL A 168 17.33 1.56 39.14
N ALA A 169 18.51 1.03 38.77
CA ALA A 169 19.34 0.22 39.67
C ALA A 169 19.83 1.01 40.91
N ASP A 170 20.04 2.32 40.80
CA ASP A 170 20.38 3.17 41.94
C ASP A 170 19.16 3.47 42.86
N LYS A 171 17.94 3.50 42.30
CA LYS A 171 16.73 3.91 43.03
C LYS A 171 15.90 2.76 43.59
N VAL A 172 15.98 1.58 43.01
CA VAL A 172 15.13 0.43 43.38
C VAL A 172 15.96 -0.62 44.08
N VAL A 173 15.65 -0.85 45.37
CA VAL A 173 16.40 -1.82 46.21
C VAL A 173 16.17 -3.27 45.77
N SER A 174 14.96 -3.61 45.34
CA SER A 174 14.63 -4.96 44.89
C SER A 174 15.10 -5.21 43.46
N LEU A 175 16.03 -6.14 43.28
CA LEU A 175 16.56 -6.53 41.97
C LEU A 175 15.46 -6.97 41.00
N ALA A 176 14.49 -7.76 41.48
CA ALA A 176 13.38 -8.24 40.66
C ALA A 176 12.52 -7.07 40.14
N MET A 177 12.26 -6.08 41.00
CA MET A 177 11.49 -4.89 40.61
C MET A 177 12.29 -3.99 39.66
N CYS A 178 13.60 -3.87 39.86
CA CYS A 178 14.48 -3.14 38.95
C CYS A 178 14.42 -3.72 37.53
N ILE A 179 14.61 -5.04 37.40
CA ILE A 179 14.57 -5.72 36.09
C ILE A 179 13.20 -5.53 35.43
N ALA A 180 12.11 -5.73 36.18
CA ALA A 180 10.76 -5.59 35.65
C ALA A 180 10.48 -4.17 35.14
N VAL A 181 10.76 -3.14 35.96
CA VAL A 181 10.51 -1.74 35.60
C VAL A 181 11.34 -1.32 34.39
N SER A 182 12.63 -1.66 34.37
CA SER A 182 13.51 -1.35 33.23
C SER A 182 13.06 -2.06 31.96
N PHE A 183 12.70 -3.34 32.04
CA PHE A 183 12.23 -4.09 30.88
C PHE A 183 10.94 -3.51 30.28
N PHE A 184 9.92 -3.26 31.10
CA PHE A 184 8.64 -2.74 30.60
C PHE A 184 8.76 -1.31 30.08
N ALA A 185 9.49 -0.43 30.77
CA ALA A 185 9.66 0.96 30.32
C ALA A 185 10.35 1.04 28.95
N ILE A 186 11.44 0.29 28.76
CA ILE A 186 12.16 0.25 27.48
C ILE A 186 11.29 -0.41 26.40
N THR A 187 10.60 -1.50 26.72
CA THR A 187 9.71 -2.20 25.78
C THR A 187 8.60 -1.28 25.28
N ILE A 188 7.97 -0.50 26.18
CA ILE A 188 6.93 0.47 25.80
C ILE A 188 7.51 1.55 24.90
N MET A 189 8.70 2.07 25.20
CA MET A 189 9.30 3.15 24.42
C MET A 189 9.69 2.72 23.00
N PHE A 190 10.33 1.55 22.87
CA PHE A 190 10.61 0.96 21.55
C PHE A 190 9.32 0.54 20.83
N GLY A 191 8.34 0.01 21.56
CA GLY A 191 7.03 -0.34 21.00
C GLY A 191 6.31 0.86 20.39
N LEU A 192 6.27 1.99 21.10
CA LEU A 192 5.70 3.24 20.60
C LEU A 192 6.44 3.75 19.36
N ASN A 193 7.78 3.68 19.35
CA ASN A 193 8.57 4.08 18.20
C ASN A 193 8.27 3.20 16.97
N GLU A 194 8.14 1.88 17.14
CA GLU A 194 7.79 0.98 16.05
C GLU A 194 6.33 1.16 15.57
N VAL A 195 5.38 1.45 16.47
CA VAL A 195 4.00 1.79 16.08
C VAL A 195 3.97 3.08 15.25
N ALA A 196 4.71 4.12 15.67
CA ALA A 196 4.79 5.36 14.91
C ALA A 196 5.35 5.12 13.49
N ARG A 197 6.37 4.27 13.39
CA ARG A 197 6.97 3.87 12.11
C ARG A 197 5.98 3.10 11.23
N ASP A 198 5.20 2.17 11.78
CA ASP A 198 4.21 1.41 10.99
C ASP A 198 3.04 2.28 10.51
N LEU A 199 2.67 3.31 11.29
CA LEU A 199 1.61 4.27 10.91
C LEU A 199 2.06 5.30 9.86
N GLU A 200 3.37 5.53 9.71
CA GLU A 200 3.92 6.46 8.73
C GLU A 200 3.66 5.99 7.28
N ASP A 201 3.63 4.68 7.06
CA ASP A 201 3.48 4.09 5.73
C ASP A 201 2.28 3.12 5.65
N PRO A 202 1.07 3.65 5.40
CA PRO A 202 -0.16 2.86 5.45
C PRO A 202 -0.36 1.95 4.23
N PHE A 203 0.33 2.22 3.11
CA PHE A 203 0.08 1.57 1.81
C PHE A 203 1.21 0.66 1.34
N THR A 204 2.45 0.88 1.77
CA THR A 204 3.54 -0.01 1.38
C THR A 204 3.62 -1.22 2.31
N THR A 205 4.46 -2.18 1.94
CA THR A 205 4.62 -3.45 2.65
C THR A 205 5.93 -3.66 3.36
N GLU A 206 6.77 -2.64 3.38
CA GLU A 206 8.11 -2.75 3.95
C GLU A 206 8.28 -1.89 5.18
N LEU A 207 7.88 -2.41 6.35
CA LEU A 207 8.42 -1.86 7.59
C LEU A 207 8.45 -2.92 8.70
N GLY A 208 9.67 -3.29 9.10
CA GLY A 208 9.92 -3.85 10.43
C GLY A 208 10.07 -5.36 10.56
N LEU A 209 10.25 -5.75 11.83
CA LEU A 209 10.47 -7.12 12.30
C LEU A 209 9.15 -7.90 12.46
N TRP A 210 8.01 -7.20 12.48
CA TRP A 210 6.69 -7.72 12.80
C TRP A 210 5.80 -7.76 11.55
N MET A 211 4.85 -8.70 11.52
CA MET A 211 3.88 -8.78 10.43
C MET A 211 3.02 -7.52 10.39
N ALA A 212 2.91 -6.93 9.20
CA ALA A 212 2.17 -5.73 8.84
C ALA A 212 0.65 -5.85 9.07
N ALA A 213 0.21 -5.95 10.33
CA ALA A 213 -1.19 -6.20 10.68
C ALA A 213 -2.11 -4.98 10.45
N ASN A 214 -1.58 -3.76 10.55
CA ASN A 214 -2.37 -2.52 10.55
C ASN A 214 -2.36 -1.78 9.20
N ARG A 215 -1.90 -2.42 8.13
CA ARG A 215 -1.78 -1.78 6.81
C ARG A 215 -3.04 -1.92 5.99
N ILE A 216 -3.22 -0.96 5.09
CA ILE A 216 -4.35 -0.96 4.18
C ILE A 216 -4.09 -1.99 3.09
N TYR A 217 -4.90 -3.04 3.06
CA TYR A 217 -4.78 -4.08 2.04
C TYR A 217 -5.39 -3.61 0.71
N THR A 218 -4.56 -2.96 -0.12
CA THR A 218 -4.96 -2.35 -1.39
C THR A 218 -5.64 -3.30 -2.39
N PRO A 219 -5.29 -4.61 -2.51
CA PRO A 219 -6.00 -5.52 -3.40
C PRO A 219 -7.45 -5.77 -2.98
N GLN A 220 -7.73 -5.79 -1.67
CA GLN A 220 -9.11 -5.94 -1.18
C GLN A 220 -9.92 -4.67 -1.40
N LEU A 221 -9.33 -3.48 -1.20
CA LEU A 221 -10.01 -2.22 -1.55
C LEU A 221 -10.40 -2.18 -3.03
N GLN A 222 -9.49 -2.62 -3.90
CA GLN A 222 -9.78 -2.74 -5.32
C GLN A 222 -10.88 -3.77 -5.60
N ALA A 223 -10.84 -4.94 -4.96
CA ALA A 223 -11.85 -5.97 -5.14
C ALA A 223 -13.25 -5.51 -4.69
N GLU A 224 -13.34 -4.76 -3.59
CA GLU A 224 -14.58 -4.15 -3.09
C GLU A 224 -15.09 -3.07 -4.05
N PHE A 225 -14.19 -2.23 -4.58
CA PHE A 225 -14.54 -1.23 -5.59
C PHE A 225 -15.12 -1.91 -6.85
N ASP A 226 -14.47 -2.98 -7.32
CA ASP A 226 -14.93 -3.75 -8.48
C ASP A 226 -16.26 -4.46 -8.22
N GLU A 227 -16.50 -4.96 -7.01
CA GLU A 227 -17.79 -5.52 -6.62
C GLU A 227 -18.91 -4.48 -6.68
N ARG A 228 -18.66 -3.26 -6.19
CA ARG A 228 -19.62 -2.16 -6.28
C ARG A 228 -19.89 -1.72 -7.72
N LEU A 229 -18.89 -1.78 -8.60
CA LEU A 229 -19.07 -1.48 -10.03
C LEU A 229 -19.94 -2.52 -10.75
N LEU A 230 -19.87 -3.80 -10.35
CA LEU A 230 -20.64 -4.89 -10.96
C LEU A 230 -22.05 -5.03 -10.39
N ALA A 231 -22.30 -4.46 -9.21
CA ALA A 231 -23.63 -4.46 -8.58
C ALA A 231 -24.62 -3.46 -9.21
N VAL A 232 -24.14 -2.58 -10.10
CA VAL A 232 -24.94 -1.59 -10.86
C VAL A 232 -25.35 -2.17 -12.20
#